data_AF-A0A2V6R5J2-F1
#
_entry.id   AF-A0A2V6R5J2-F1
#
_cell.length_a   1.000
_cell.length_b   1.000
_cell.length_c   1.000
_cell.angle_alpha   90.00
_cell.angle_beta   90.00
_cell.angle_gamma   90.00
#
_symmetry.space_group_name_H-M   'P 1'
#
loop_
_entity.id
_entity.type
_entity.pdbx_description
1 polymer ?
#
loop_
_entity_poly.entity_id
_entity_poly.type
_entity_poly.pdbx_seq_one_letter_code
_entity_poly.pdbx_strand_id
1 'polypeptide(L)'
;MRMEKMERSDGPGLTMLHDATVTRRFVEIQGRRVSYLTTGDPATAPTILLLHGSGVSARYWVNQLRGLERALRVVALDLPGHGQSEPVPHPGIAAYGEVAARLLDALGTGPVIAAGQTV
;
A
#
# COMPACT_ATOMS: atom_id res chain seq x y z
N MET A 1 -19.55 24.31 50.98
CA MET A 1 -19.05 23.05 50.39
C MET A 1 -18.73 23.34 48.93
N ARG A 2 -17.43 23.45 48.59
CA ARG A 2 -16.94 23.60 47.21
C ARG A 2 -17.23 22.30 46.46
N MET A 3 -17.73 22.38 45.24
CA MET A 3 -17.59 21.32 44.25
C MET A 3 -16.95 21.96 43.03
N GLU A 4 -15.70 21.60 42.81
CA GLU A 4 -14.89 22.07 41.69
C GLU A 4 -15.36 21.46 40.37
N LYS A 5 -15.21 22.29 39.35
CA LYS A 5 -15.42 22.04 37.93
C LYS A 5 -14.56 20.84 37.49
N MET A 6 -15.20 19.75 37.04
CA MET A 6 -14.48 18.72 36.29
C MET A 6 -14.51 19.09 34.81
N GLU A 7 -13.53 19.91 34.40
CA GLU A 7 -13.22 20.12 32.99
C GLU A 7 -12.76 18.79 32.41
N ARG A 8 -13.43 18.34 31.34
CA ARG A 8 -12.89 17.25 30.51
C ARG A 8 -11.64 17.83 29.85
N SER A 9 -10.48 17.24 30.14
CA SER A 9 -9.24 17.57 29.46
C SER A 9 -9.40 17.27 27.97
N ASP A 10 -9.38 18.32 27.15
CA ASP A 10 -9.10 18.20 25.72
C ASP A 10 -7.67 17.65 25.59
N GLY A 11 -7.55 16.32 25.49
CA GLY A 11 -6.32 15.69 24.99
C GLY A 11 -6.03 16.23 23.59
N PRO A 12 -4.77 16.20 23.11
CA PRO A 12 -4.43 16.74 21.81
C PRO A 12 -5.31 16.05 20.77
N GLY A 13 -6.26 16.81 20.23
CA GLY A 13 -7.17 16.34 19.20
C GLY A 13 -6.32 15.75 18.09
N LEU A 14 -6.66 14.53 17.66
CA LEU A 14 -6.06 13.91 16.50
C LEU A 14 -6.15 14.92 15.36
N THR A 15 -5.06 15.63 15.12
CA THR A 15 -5.01 16.59 14.04
C THR A 15 -4.85 15.71 12.81
N MET A 16 -5.97 15.44 12.14
CA MET A 16 -5.99 14.74 10.86
C MET A 16 -5.31 15.64 9.82
N LEU A 17 -3.98 15.69 9.86
CA LEU A 17 -3.16 16.33 8.84
C LEU A 17 -2.54 15.26 7.98
N HIS A 18 -3.24 14.89 6.92
CA HIS A 18 -2.78 14.97 5.53
C HIS A 18 -3.84 14.32 4.62
N ASP A 19 -4.27 15.04 3.58
CA ASP A 19 -4.96 14.43 2.46
C ASP A 19 -3.93 13.61 1.65
N ALA A 20 -3.56 12.48 2.24
CA ALA A 20 -2.78 11.45 1.61
C ALA A 20 -3.50 11.00 0.33
N THR A 21 -3.09 11.49 -0.83
CA THR A 21 -3.70 11.09 -2.10
C THR A 21 -3.21 9.69 -2.45
N VAL A 22 -3.84 8.69 -1.83
CA VAL A 22 -3.69 7.28 -2.23
C VAL A 22 -4.07 7.19 -3.69
N THR A 23 -3.07 7.01 -4.55
CA THR A 23 -3.27 7.02 -5.98
C THR A 23 -3.27 5.59 -6.50
N ARG A 24 -4.28 5.26 -7.32
CA ARG A 24 -4.26 4.02 -8.09
C ARG A 24 -3.46 4.21 -9.36
N ARG A 25 -2.58 3.26 -9.65
CA ARG A 25 -1.76 3.21 -10.86
C ARG A 25 -1.84 1.82 -11.47
N PHE A 26 -1.37 1.72 -12.70
CA PHE A 26 -1.35 0.50 -13.47
C PHE A 26 -0.03 0.39 -14.23
N VAL A 27 0.45 -0.83 -14.39
CA VAL A 27 1.53 -1.19 -15.31
C VAL A 27 1.10 -2.36 -16.17
N GLU A 28 1.63 -2.44 -17.37
CA GLU A 28 1.49 -3.63 -18.22
C GLU A 28 2.65 -4.58 -17.93
N ILE A 29 2.34 -5.80 -17.50
CA ILE A 29 3.31 -6.87 -17.25
C ILE A 29 2.88 -8.09 -18.05
N GLN A 30 3.74 -8.52 -18.99
CA GLN A 30 3.47 -9.66 -19.86
C GLN A 30 2.12 -9.56 -20.61
N GLY A 31 1.76 -8.34 -21.05
CA GLY A 31 0.51 -8.06 -21.77
C GLY A 31 -0.74 -8.15 -20.89
N ARG A 32 -0.58 -8.00 -19.57
CA ARG A 32 -1.66 -7.95 -18.60
C ARG A 32 -1.54 -6.69 -17.75
N ARG A 33 -2.68 -6.05 -17.51
CA ARG A 33 -2.77 -4.90 -16.63
C ARG A 33 -2.65 -5.35 -15.17
N VAL A 34 -1.62 -4.84 -14.51
CA VAL A 34 -1.38 -5.01 -13.07
C VAL A 34 -1.64 -3.70 -12.37
N SER A 35 -2.49 -3.72 -11.35
CA SER A 35 -2.87 -2.54 -10.58
C SER A 35 -2.16 -2.49 -9.23
N TYR A 36 -1.88 -1.29 -8.76
CA TYR A 36 -1.34 -1.05 -7.43
C TYR A 36 -1.82 0.31 -6.90
N LEU A 37 -1.89 0.42 -5.57
CA LEU A 37 -2.06 1.69 -4.88
C LEU A 37 -0.70 2.22 -4.45
N THR A 38 -0.52 3.54 -4.46
CA THR A 38 0.74 4.14 -4.05
C THR A 38 0.57 5.52 -3.41
N THR A 39 1.49 5.82 -2.51
CA THR A 39 1.71 7.12 -1.86
C THR A 39 3.21 7.34 -1.67
N GLY A 40 3.58 8.56 -1.27
CA GLY A 40 4.98 8.95 -1.10
C GLY A 40 5.69 9.22 -2.43
N ASP A 41 6.83 9.90 -2.33
CA ASP A 41 7.60 10.35 -3.49
C ASP A 41 8.79 9.39 -3.77
N PRO A 42 8.87 8.77 -4.97
CA PRO A 42 9.98 7.91 -5.35
C PRO A 42 11.36 8.60 -5.37
N ALA A 43 11.43 9.92 -5.49
CA ALA A 43 12.70 10.64 -5.55
C ALA A 43 13.34 10.84 -4.18
N THR A 44 12.55 10.75 -3.10
CA THR A 44 12.95 11.20 -1.77
C THR A 44 12.81 10.14 -0.67
N ALA A 45 12.11 9.03 -0.93
CA ALA A 45 11.84 8.01 0.07
C ALA A 45 12.14 6.57 -0.40
N PRO A 46 12.65 5.68 0.48
CA PRO A 46 12.81 4.27 0.16
C PRO A 46 11.44 3.60 -0.04
N THR A 47 11.43 2.54 -0.86
CA THR A 47 10.19 1.86 -1.24
C THR A 47 9.86 0.70 -0.29
N ILE A 48 8.59 0.62 0.13
CA ILE A 48 7.99 -0.57 0.73
C ILE A 48 6.95 -1.17 -0.21
N LEU A 49 7.08 -2.46 -0.50
CA LEU A 49 6.09 -3.27 -1.23
C LEU A 49 5.20 -4.00 -0.22
N LEU A 50 3.88 -3.82 -0.35
CA LEU A 50 2.86 -4.47 0.47
C LEU A 50 2.08 -5.49 -0.37
N LEU A 51 2.11 -6.75 0.07
CA LEU A 51 1.40 -7.87 -0.54
C LEU A 51 0.22 -8.29 0.33
N HIS A 52 -0.99 -8.31 -0.22
CA HIS A 52 -2.18 -8.71 0.51
C HIS A 52 -2.35 -10.24 0.56
N GLY A 53 -3.15 -10.74 1.51
CA GLY A 53 -3.53 -12.14 1.62
C GLY A 53 -4.71 -12.54 0.72
N SER A 54 -5.19 -13.77 0.84
CA SER A 54 -6.34 -14.24 0.04
C SER A 54 -7.66 -13.59 0.47
N GLY A 55 -8.57 -13.40 -0.49
CA GLY A 55 -9.89 -12.79 -0.28
C GLY A 55 -9.90 -11.25 -0.17
N VAL A 56 -8.76 -10.59 -0.29
CA VAL A 56 -8.63 -9.12 -0.19
C VAL A 56 -7.89 -8.53 -1.40
N SER A 57 -7.53 -7.25 -1.32
CA SER A 57 -6.85 -6.48 -2.38
C SER A 57 -5.91 -5.44 -1.76
N ALA A 58 -5.19 -4.67 -2.57
CA ALA A 58 -4.36 -3.54 -2.14
C ALA A 58 -5.11 -2.54 -1.23
N ARG A 59 -6.45 -2.48 -1.32
CA ARG A 59 -7.28 -1.61 -0.45
C ARG A 59 -7.14 -1.94 1.04
N TYR A 60 -6.74 -3.16 1.39
CA TYR A 60 -6.52 -3.55 2.79
C TYR A 60 -5.40 -2.71 3.44
N TRP A 61 -4.49 -2.18 2.62
CA TRP A 61 -3.34 -1.39 3.05
C TRP A 61 -3.57 0.13 3.07
N VAL A 62 -4.80 0.63 2.87
CA VAL A 62 -5.06 2.09 2.80
C VAL A 62 -4.55 2.83 4.02
N ASN A 63 -4.70 2.26 5.22
CA ASN A 63 -4.20 2.91 6.44
C ASN A 63 -2.66 2.95 6.48
N GLN A 64 -1.97 1.95 5.91
CA GLN A 64 -0.50 1.92 5.84
C GLN A 64 0.01 2.87 4.75
N LEU A 65 -0.66 2.91 3.58
CA LEU A 65 -0.40 3.90 2.54
C LEU A 65 -0.43 5.32 3.10
N ARG A 66 -1.47 5.66 3.89
CA ARG A 66 -1.60 6.99 4.51
C ARG A 66 -0.63 7.21 5.66
N GLY A 67 -0.43 6.21 6.52
CA GLY A 67 0.39 6.35 7.72
C GLY A 67 1.89 6.42 7.45
N LEU A 68 2.35 5.89 6.31
CA LEU A 68 3.78 5.76 5.99
C LEU A 68 4.25 6.74 4.89
N GLU A 69 3.35 7.46 4.22
CA GLU A 69 3.68 8.27 3.02
C GLU A 69 4.74 9.34 3.22
N ARG A 70 4.92 9.85 4.45
CA ARG A 70 5.94 10.87 4.76
C ARG A 70 7.35 10.31 4.89
N ALA A 71 7.47 9.00 5.12
CA ALA A 71 8.75 8.34 5.36
C ALA A 71 9.11 7.34 4.27
N LEU A 72 8.12 6.77 3.59
CA LEU A 72 8.28 5.70 2.61
C LEU A 72 7.48 6.01 1.35
N ARG A 73 8.01 5.58 0.21
CA ARG A 73 7.17 5.31 -0.97
C ARG A 73 6.46 3.98 -0.72
N VAL A 74 5.14 4.04 -0.55
CA VAL A 74 4.35 2.84 -0.31
C VAL A 74 3.77 2.36 -1.63
N VAL A 75 3.94 1.07 -1.92
CA VAL A 75 3.38 0.39 -3.10
C VAL A 75 2.60 -0.82 -2.60
N ALA A 76 1.27 -0.79 -2.74
CA ALA A 76 0.42 -1.93 -2.41
C ALA A 76 -0.09 -2.57 -3.70
N LEU A 77 0.40 -3.76 -4.01
CA LEU A 77 0.07 -4.50 -5.23
C LEU A 77 -1.29 -5.20 -5.08
N ASP A 78 -2.16 -5.09 -6.08
CA ASP A 78 -3.23 -6.06 -6.28
C ASP A 78 -2.62 -7.31 -6.94
N LEU A 79 -2.54 -8.42 -6.21
CA LEU A 79 -2.03 -9.68 -6.76
C LEU A 79 -2.85 -10.11 -7.99
N PRO A 80 -2.28 -10.88 -8.94
CA PRO A 80 -2.99 -11.32 -10.13
C PRO A 80 -4.40 -11.87 -9.84
N GLY A 81 -5.40 -11.37 -10.57
CA GLY A 81 -6.81 -11.74 -10.41
C GLY A 81 -7.54 -11.11 -9.21
N HIS A 82 -6.87 -10.25 -8.43
CA HIS A 82 -7.44 -9.55 -7.29
C HIS A 82 -7.56 -8.05 -7.59
N GLY A 83 -8.47 -7.39 -6.88
CA GLY A 83 -8.68 -5.94 -7.01
C GLY A 83 -8.94 -5.53 -8.47
N GLN A 84 -8.02 -4.75 -9.05
CA GLN A 84 -8.09 -4.32 -10.45
C GLN A 84 -6.97 -4.88 -11.34
N SER A 85 -6.23 -5.87 -10.86
CA SER A 85 -5.25 -6.62 -11.66
C SER A 85 -5.93 -7.72 -12.46
N GLU A 86 -5.52 -7.88 -13.71
CA GLU A 86 -5.96 -9.01 -14.52
C GLU A 86 -5.40 -10.34 -13.97
N PRO A 87 -6.12 -11.47 -14.16
CA PRO A 87 -5.63 -12.77 -13.73
C PRO A 87 -4.47 -13.25 -14.61
N VAL A 88 -3.66 -14.16 -14.06
CA VAL A 88 -2.69 -14.96 -14.81
C VAL A 88 -3.24 -16.37 -15.07
N PRO A 89 -2.80 -17.07 -16.13
CA PRO A 89 -3.34 -18.41 -16.46
C PRO A 89 -3.12 -19.46 -15.37
N HIS A 90 -1.97 -19.42 -14.69
CA HIS A 90 -1.60 -20.37 -13.64
C HIS A 90 -1.30 -19.59 -12.35
N PRO A 91 -2.32 -19.21 -11.57
CA PRO A 91 -2.12 -18.46 -10.34
C PRO A 91 -1.45 -19.32 -9.27
N GLY A 92 -0.57 -18.69 -8.49
CA GLY A 92 0.17 -19.35 -7.41
C GLY A 92 1.28 -18.46 -6.88
N ILE A 93 1.86 -18.85 -5.75
CA ILE A 93 2.88 -18.04 -5.03
C ILE A 93 4.04 -17.63 -5.95
N ALA A 94 4.52 -18.55 -6.79
CA ALA A 94 5.60 -18.25 -7.74
C ALA A 94 5.20 -17.19 -8.77
N ALA A 95 4.01 -17.31 -9.37
CA ALA A 95 3.50 -16.33 -10.33
C ALA A 95 3.26 -14.96 -9.68
N TYR A 96 2.79 -14.94 -8.42
CA TYR A 96 2.60 -13.71 -7.65
C TYR A 96 3.93 -13.03 -7.35
N GLY A 97 4.94 -13.80 -6.96
CA GLY A 97 6.31 -13.32 -6.76
C GLY A 97 6.92 -12.75 -8.04
N GLU A 98 6.71 -13.41 -9.19
CA GLU A 98 7.17 -12.91 -10.48
C GLU A 98 6.51 -11.58 -10.85
N VAL A 99 5.19 -11.46 -10.69
CA VAL A 99 4.49 -10.20 -10.96
C VAL A 99 4.95 -9.09 -10.01
N ALA A 100 5.18 -9.41 -8.73
CA ALA A 100 5.72 -8.48 -7.77
C ALA A 100 7.13 -7.99 -8.16
N ALA A 101 8.03 -8.90 -8.56
CA ALA A 101 9.36 -8.55 -9.03
C ALA A 101 9.31 -7.67 -10.28
N ARG A 102 8.50 -8.05 -11.29
CA ARG A 102 8.33 -7.28 -12.52
C ARG A 102 7.70 -5.90 -12.31
N LEU A 103 6.83 -5.78 -11.31
CA LEU A 103 6.34 -4.46 -10.89
C LEU A 103 7.50 -3.60 -10.40
N LEU A 104 8.37 -4.12 -9.52
CA LEU A 104 9.51 -3.36 -9.02
C LEU A 104 10.49 -2.96 -10.13
N ASP A 105 10.74 -3.86 -11.07
CA ASP A 105 11.54 -3.56 -12.28
C ASP A 105 10.91 -2.42 -13.09
N ALA A 106 9.60 -2.49 -13.36
CA ALA A 106 8.87 -1.46 -14.09
C ALA A 106 8.84 -0.11 -13.36
N LEU A 107 8.89 -0.12 -12.03
CA LEU A 107 8.97 1.07 -11.19
C LEU A 107 10.40 1.60 -11.04
N GLY A 108 11.40 0.95 -11.64
CA GLY A 108 12.80 1.34 -11.60
C GLY A 108 13.36 1.46 -10.18
N THR A 109 12.90 0.60 -9.26
CA THR A 109 13.22 0.71 -7.83
C THR A 109 13.81 -0.59 -7.27
N GLY A 110 14.71 -0.44 -6.31
CA GLY A 110 15.39 -1.55 -5.66
C GLY A 110 16.67 -1.08 -4.97
N PRO A 111 17.05 -1.66 -3.82
CA PRO A 111 16.30 -2.66 -3.04
C PRO A 111 15.04 -2.08 -2.37
N VAL A 112 14.13 -2.94 -1.92
CA VAL A 112 12.88 -2.55 -1.24
C VAL A 112 12.69 -3.27 0.09
N ILE A 113 11.87 -2.68 0.97
CA ILE A 113 11.28 -3.38 2.11
C ILE A 113 10.07 -4.16 1.59
N ALA A 114 9.98 -5.46 1.88
CA ALA A 114 8.81 -6.28 1.51
C ALA A 114 8.05 -6.68 2.78
N ALA A 115 6.74 -6.46 2.80
CA ALA A 115 5.85 -6.88 3.87
C ALA A 115 4.54 -7.42 3.29
N GLY A 116 3.86 -8.30 4.02
CA GLY A 116 2.59 -8.85 3.57
C GLY A 116 1.78 -9.54 4.65
N GLN A 117 0.57 -9.98 4.27
CA GLN A 117 -0.29 -10.84 5.08
C GLN A 117 -0.33 -12.27 4.52
N THR A 118 -0.74 -13.23 5.36
CA THR A 118 -0.82 -14.65 5.01
C THR A 118 -1.61 -14.88 3.72
N VAL A 119 -1.02 -15.63 2.80
CA VAL A 119 -1.60 -16.00 1.49
C VAL A 119 -2.44 -17.27 1.57
#